data_AF-X1B914-F1
#
_entry.id   AF-X1B914-F1
#
_cell.length_a   1.000
_cell.length_b   1.000
_cell.length_c   1.000
_cell.angle_alpha   90.00
_cell.angle_beta   90.00
_cell.angle_gamma   90.00
#
_symmetry.space_group_name_H-M   'P 1'
#
loop_
_entity.id
_entity.type
_entity.pdbx_description
1 polymer ?
#
loop_
_entity_poly.entity_id
_entity_poly.type
_entity_poly.pdbx_seq_one_letter_code
_entity_poly.pdbx_strand_id
1 'polypeptide(L)'
;MTRRDITLPDFHLPHFRRRGVPSSIKQGTVLVLTPLGKQKADSFAMDGIKFDVLSSMAEQGPCTIADIANDTGLSDKKVQAILKALVRSGYVRVASGEEG
;
A
#
# COMPACT_ATOMS: atom_id res chain seq x y z
N MET A 1 30.73 -31.12 -7.77
CA MET A 1 30.44 -30.00 -6.84
C MET A 1 29.01 -29.54 -7.08
N THR A 2 28.33 -29.21 -6.00
CA THR A 2 26.94 -29.57 -5.70
C THR A 2 25.90 -28.64 -6.33
N ARG A 3 24.90 -29.23 -7.04
CA ARG A 3 23.63 -28.59 -7.41
C ARG A 3 22.97 -28.07 -6.13
N ARG A 4 22.88 -26.75 -5.97
CA ARG A 4 22.09 -26.15 -4.88
C ARG A 4 20.63 -26.18 -5.29
N ASP A 5 19.95 -27.15 -4.71
CA ASP A 5 18.51 -27.20 -4.52
C ASP A 5 18.03 -25.88 -3.91
N ILE A 6 17.37 -25.05 -4.70
CA ILE A 6 16.67 -23.85 -4.23
C ILE A 6 15.21 -24.24 -4.10
N THR A 7 14.89 -24.87 -2.97
CA THR A 7 13.51 -25.04 -2.52
C THR A 7 12.93 -23.64 -2.30
N LEU A 8 12.10 -23.17 -3.24
CA LEU A 8 11.27 -21.98 -3.05
C LEU A 8 10.29 -22.28 -1.90
N PRO A 9 10.23 -21.47 -0.84
CA PRO A 9 9.22 -21.65 0.19
C PRO A 9 7.85 -21.42 -0.44
N ASP A 10 7.02 -22.45 -0.38
CA ASP A 10 5.61 -22.43 -0.72
C ASP A 10 4.91 -21.33 0.11
N PHE A 11 4.81 -20.14 -0.47
CA PHE A 11 4.14 -18.99 0.11
C PHE A 11 2.63 -19.23 0.04
N HIS A 12 2.13 -20.02 0.97
CA HIS A 12 0.71 -20.16 1.24
C HIS A 12 0.19 -18.79 1.72
N LEU A 13 -0.28 -17.95 0.78
CA LEU A 13 -1.00 -16.73 1.15
C LEU A 13 -2.33 -17.15 1.80
N PRO A 14 -2.56 -16.88 3.09
CA PRO A 14 -3.85 -17.15 3.70
C PRO A 14 -4.90 -16.33 2.94
N HIS A 15 -5.99 -16.99 2.56
CA HIS A 15 -7.19 -16.43 1.95
C HIS A 15 -7.52 -15.06 2.54
N PHE A 16 -7.02 -14.00 1.90
CA PHE A 16 -7.27 -12.64 2.32
C PHE A 16 -8.73 -12.38 2.03
N ARG A 17 -9.54 -12.55 3.08
CA ARG A 17 -10.98 -12.26 3.13
C ARG A 17 -11.19 -10.98 2.33
N ARG A 18 -11.92 -11.08 1.21
CA ARG A 18 -12.29 -9.97 0.33
C ARG A 18 -13.11 -8.94 1.12
N ARG A 19 -12.46 -8.14 1.98
CA ARG A 19 -13.06 -6.93 2.51
C ARG A 19 -13.22 -6.03 1.31
N GLY A 20 -14.48 -5.75 0.95
CA GLY A 20 -14.83 -4.87 -0.15
C GLY A 20 -13.95 -3.62 -0.10
N VAL A 21 -13.27 -3.34 -1.20
CA VAL A 21 -12.49 -2.11 -1.33
C VAL A 21 -13.50 -0.97 -1.20
N PRO A 22 -13.36 -0.07 -0.20
CA PRO A 22 -14.34 0.99 -0.02
C PRO A 22 -14.39 1.84 -1.29
N SER A 23 -15.62 2.03 -1.80
CA SER A 23 -15.88 2.78 -3.04
C SER A 23 -15.41 4.23 -2.98
N SER A 24 -15.17 4.77 -1.78
CA SER A 24 -14.57 6.09 -1.54
C SER A 24 -13.72 6.07 -0.26
N ILE A 25 -12.44 6.40 -0.40
CA ILE A 25 -11.55 6.72 0.74
C ILE A 25 -11.74 8.22 1.01
N LYS A 26 -12.20 8.61 2.21
CA LYS A 26 -12.37 10.02 2.59
C LYS A 26 -11.02 10.66 2.95
N GLN A 27 -10.89 11.98 2.83
CA GLN A 27 -9.64 12.69 3.15
C GLN A 27 -9.15 12.44 4.60
N GLY A 28 -10.05 12.36 5.57
CA GLY A 28 -9.71 12.04 6.97
C GLY A 28 -9.44 10.56 7.27
N THR A 29 -9.33 9.71 6.24
CA THR A 29 -9.10 8.27 6.45
C THR A 29 -7.63 8.01 6.59
N VAL A 30 -7.23 7.40 7.71
CA VAL A 30 -5.86 6.97 7.93
C VAL A 30 -5.58 5.74 7.09
N LEU A 31 -4.48 5.77 6.35
CA LEU A 31 -4.02 4.69 5.50
C LEU A 31 -2.69 4.19 6.06
N VAL A 32 -2.56 2.87 6.10
CA VAL A 32 -1.37 2.19 6.62
C VAL A 32 -0.75 1.34 5.53
N LEU A 33 0.58 1.34 5.49
CA LEU A 33 1.30 0.41 4.65
C LEU A 33 1.17 -1.01 5.20
N THR A 34 0.91 -1.96 4.31
CA THR A 34 1.00 -3.39 4.66
C THR A 34 2.46 -3.85 4.59
N PRO A 35 2.82 -4.98 5.22
CA PRO A 35 4.15 -5.58 5.05
C PRO A 35 4.50 -5.92 3.58
N LEU A 36 3.48 -6.15 2.74
CA LEU A 36 3.62 -6.35 1.30
C LEU A 36 3.95 -5.04 0.59
N GLY A 37 3.29 -3.95 0.98
CA GLY A 37 3.60 -2.59 0.52
C GLY A 37 5.00 -2.14 0.92
N LYS A 38 5.46 -2.48 2.13
CA LYS A 38 6.81 -2.12 2.60
C LYS A 38 7.89 -2.82 1.80
N GLN A 39 7.75 -4.12 1.59
CA GLN A 39 8.67 -4.87 0.72
C GLN A 39 8.67 -4.33 -0.71
N LYS A 40 7.52 -3.86 -1.21
CA LYS A 40 7.42 -3.30 -2.55
C LYS A 40 8.03 -1.90 -2.67
N ALA A 41 7.88 -1.07 -1.63
CA ALA A 41 8.56 0.21 -1.51
C ALA A 41 10.09 0.03 -1.40
N ASP A 42 10.55 -1.05 -0.77
CA ASP A 42 11.97 -1.36 -0.65
C ASP A 42 12.58 -1.96 -1.93
N SER A 43 11.81 -2.78 -2.65
CA SER A 43 12.32 -3.51 -3.83
C SER A 43 12.55 -2.68 -5.10
N PHE A 44 12.35 -1.34 -5.11
CA PHE A 44 12.45 -0.46 -6.29
C PHE A 44 11.72 -0.97 -7.56
N ALA A 45 10.85 -1.96 -7.44
CA ALA A 45 10.25 -2.68 -8.57
C ALA A 45 9.02 -1.94 -9.14
N MET A 46 8.76 -0.73 -8.68
CA MET A 46 7.71 0.15 -9.17
C MET A 46 8.37 1.49 -9.50
N ASP A 47 8.41 1.84 -10.78
CA ASP A 47 8.81 3.17 -11.21
C ASP A 47 7.58 4.09 -11.28
N GLY A 48 7.74 5.32 -10.76
CA GLY A 48 6.78 6.41 -10.89
C GLY A 48 5.93 6.72 -9.66
N ILE A 49 4.87 7.49 -9.87
CA ILE A 49 4.06 8.17 -8.84
C ILE A 49 3.51 7.23 -7.75
N LYS A 50 3.32 5.93 -8.06
CA LYS A 50 2.84 4.95 -7.06
C LYS A 50 3.93 4.57 -6.04
N PHE A 51 5.18 4.54 -6.47
CA PHE A 51 6.32 4.29 -5.59
C PHE A 51 6.55 5.48 -4.69
N ASP A 52 6.49 6.69 -5.25
CA ASP A 52 6.59 7.95 -4.51
C ASP A 52 5.60 7.97 -3.32
N VAL A 53 4.33 7.66 -3.60
CA VAL A 53 3.29 7.52 -2.57
C VAL A 53 3.59 6.41 -1.56
N LEU A 54 4.12 5.25 -2.00
CA LEU A 54 4.44 4.14 -1.10
C LEU A 54 5.67 4.44 -0.23
N SER A 55 6.67 5.16 -0.76
CA SER A 55 7.89 5.55 -0.06
C SER A 55 7.58 6.60 1.00
N SER A 56 6.84 7.66 0.65
CA SER A 56 6.42 8.67 1.64
C SER A 56 5.64 8.04 2.79
N MET A 57 4.70 7.14 2.49
CA MET A 57 3.98 6.40 3.54
C MET A 57 4.86 5.39 4.31
N ALA A 58 5.93 4.86 3.71
CA ALA A 58 6.85 3.97 4.41
C ALA A 58 7.74 4.73 5.41
N GLU A 59 8.13 5.96 5.06
CA GLU A 59 8.95 6.86 5.87
C GLU A 59 8.14 7.57 6.97
N GLN A 60 6.98 8.14 6.62
CA GLN A 60 6.12 8.89 7.55
C GLN A 60 5.18 7.98 8.36
N GLY A 61 4.82 6.81 7.80
CA GLY A 61 3.96 5.83 8.44
C GLY A 61 2.46 6.01 8.12
N PRO A 62 1.55 5.99 9.12
CA PRO A 62 0.12 6.12 8.89
C PRO A 62 -0.24 7.54 8.42
N CYS A 63 -0.49 7.70 7.12
CA CYS A 63 -0.78 9.00 6.49
C CYS A 63 -2.21 9.09 5.97
N THR A 64 -2.64 10.31 5.66
CA THR A 64 -3.95 10.57 5.03
C THR A 64 -3.79 10.96 3.56
N ILE A 65 -4.91 11.01 2.81
CA ILE A 65 -4.88 11.49 1.42
C ILE A 65 -4.32 12.91 1.32
N ALA A 66 -4.71 13.79 2.25
CA ALA A 66 -4.27 15.17 2.26
C ALA A 66 -2.76 15.29 2.51
N ASP A 67 -2.24 14.44 3.40
CA ASP A 67 -0.82 14.39 3.73
C ASP A 67 0.02 13.96 2.52
N ILE A 68 -0.40 12.86 1.88
CA ILE A 68 0.25 12.35 0.65
C ILE A 68 0.09 13.34 -0.50
N ALA A 69 -1.06 13.99 -0.66
CA ALA A 69 -1.30 14.99 -1.69
C ALA A 69 -0.39 16.22 -1.51
N ASN A 70 -0.19 16.65 -0.27
CA ASN A 70 0.71 17.73 0.06
C ASN A 70 2.18 17.35 -0.18
N ASP A 71 2.57 16.14 0.20
CA ASP A 71 3.93 15.62 0.07
C ASP A 71 4.33 15.41 -1.41
N THR A 72 3.46 14.75 -2.18
CA THR A 72 3.71 14.43 -3.60
C THR A 72 3.31 15.56 -4.56
N GLY A 73 2.65 16.62 -4.08
CA GLY A 73 2.11 17.71 -4.89
C GLY A 73 0.98 17.28 -5.85
N LEU A 74 0.37 16.12 -5.62
CA LEU A 74 -0.69 15.56 -6.47
C LEU A 74 -2.06 16.00 -5.98
N SER A 75 -3.02 16.18 -6.91
CA SER A 75 -4.41 16.44 -6.54
C SER A 75 -5.03 15.27 -5.79
N ASP A 76 -5.90 15.55 -4.81
CA ASP A 76 -6.57 14.54 -3.98
C ASP A 76 -7.24 13.43 -4.80
N LYS A 77 -7.89 13.79 -5.91
CA LYS A 77 -8.54 12.82 -6.82
C LYS A 77 -7.55 11.81 -7.40
N LYS A 78 -6.33 12.27 -7.73
CA LYS A 78 -5.27 11.43 -8.31
C LYS A 78 -4.67 10.53 -7.24
N VAL A 79 -4.40 11.07 -6.05
CA VAL A 79 -3.95 10.30 -4.89
C VAL A 79 -4.98 9.24 -4.50
N GLN A 80 -6.26 9.58 -4.47
CA GLN A 80 -7.34 8.65 -4.16
C GLN A 80 -7.43 7.50 -5.20
N ALA A 81 -7.26 7.80 -6.49
CA ALA A 81 -7.23 6.78 -7.54
C ALA A 81 -6.02 5.84 -7.39
N ILE A 82 -4.84 6.38 -7.06
CA ILE A 82 -3.62 5.60 -6.81
C ILE A 82 -3.80 4.71 -5.59
N LEU A 83 -4.25 5.28 -4.46
CA LEU A 83 -4.48 4.55 -3.23
C LEU A 83 -5.53 3.45 -3.41
N LYS A 84 -6.61 3.69 -4.17
CA LYS A 84 -7.56 2.62 -4.53
C LYS A 84 -6.87 1.45 -5.25
N ALA A 85 -5.98 1.74 -6.19
CA ALA A 85 -5.24 0.70 -6.90
C ALA A 85 -4.27 -0.03 -5.97
N LEU A 86 -3.61 0.67 -5.05
CA LEU A 86 -2.71 0.10 -4.05
C LEU A 86 -3.45 -0.76 -3.01
N VAL A 87 -4.62 -0.32 -2.55
CA VAL A 87 -5.51 -1.08 -1.66
C VAL A 87 -6.04 -2.32 -2.37
N ARG A 88 -6.49 -2.18 -3.62
CA ARG A 88 -6.94 -3.32 -4.45
C ARG A 88 -5.83 -4.35 -4.67
N SER A 89 -4.59 -3.89 -4.78
CA SER A 89 -3.41 -4.77 -4.91
C SER A 89 -2.92 -5.33 -3.57
N GLY A 90 -3.47 -4.87 -2.45
CA GLY A 90 -3.11 -5.32 -1.11
C GLY A 90 -1.85 -4.66 -0.54
N TYR A 91 -1.29 -3.62 -1.18
CA TYR A 91 -0.10 -2.91 -0.69
C TYR A 91 -0.42 -1.92 0.43
N VAL A 92 -1.58 -1.27 0.35
CA VAL A 92 -2.05 -0.30 1.34
C VAL A 92 -3.32 -0.84 1.98
N ARG A 93 -3.50 -0.56 3.27
CA ARG A 93 -4.75 -0.84 3.98
C ARG A 93 -5.32 0.44 4.53
N VAL A 94 -6.64 0.47 4.59
CA VAL A 94 -7.36 1.53 5.27
C VAL A 94 -7.34 1.20 6.75
N ALA A 95 -6.65 1.99 7.56
CA ALA A 95 -6.81 1.97 9.01
C ALA A 95 -8.11 2.70 9.33
N SER A 96 -9.23 2.06 9.01
CA SER A 96 -10.49 2.44 9.64
C SER A 96 -10.29 2.20 11.13
N GLY A 97 -10.18 3.28 11.90
CA GLY A 97 -10.66 3.27 13.26
C GLY A 97 -12.16 2.98 13.20
N GLU A 98 -12.51 1.71 13.13
CA GLU A 98 -13.73 1.28 13.80
C GLU A 98 -13.36 1.26 15.29
N GLU A 99 -13.49 2.42 15.92
CA GLU A 99 -14.05 2.44 17.27
C GLU A 99 -15.45 1.82 17.13
N GLY A 100 -15.52 0.52 17.43
CA GLY A 100 -16.74 -0.13 17.88
C GLY A 100 -16.74 -0.13 19.39
#